data_AF-A0A2D0JUU8-F1
#
_entry.id   AF-A0A2D0JUU8-F1
#
_cell.length_a   1.000
_cell.length_b   1.000
_cell.length_c   1.000
_cell.angle_alpha   90.00
_cell.angle_beta   90.00
_cell.angle_gamma   90.00
#
_symmetry.space_group_name_H-M   'P 1'
#
loop_
_entity.id
_entity.type
_entity.pdbx_description
1 polymer ?
#
loop_
_entity_poly.entity_id
_entity_poly.type
_entity_poly.pdbx_seq_one_letter_code
_entity_poly.pdbx_strand_id
1 'polypeptide(L)'
;MNIMKLRKNYHCVVIGQGALAIRCCQFLIDSGFYIDAVLSLDSVFTSWSKKEEIKHINSIGELELFVCDNSVEWLFSISCPLIFNSKLLNNITLGAFNYHDAPLPKYTGYHATSWAILSLEKEYSITWHRVVFKEEVGDIVVQKNVDITPSDTAFSLNIKCYYAAFEGFKKLILLIKSENIEYTKQDLSERKFFSNRKRPYSLACLQWKKTAEELSALVRGLYFGEHYHNPLCMPKFYLMSTVGIVKNLEILSNSSHEKPGILVDISQDFWVITTATTDIKIEFMQLKGEYFGADFLAYQLDINVGDILPTLSDYDCDDITQEHENLVSCESFWVERLESSKPLKTILENQECHYQDCIFDIYYKWNLYDEMIRFKNEDRLFHILSALAVYLSLSNNTQHFHLAWKTHLFKNKNLNYSIFFSDTVPFEFYVNLDGTAFDLYSAISIEYATVNKHKTFTEDIRFRYPKLKLSEFLNSKFIFGIDVVNYENIEDNPIDSEPDEKINSFLTMQIEPTKRAFRWVSNSSLFSSLELTKMTDEIINIDKILLSNPTISLRKLFYGGFD
;
A
#
# COMPACT_ATOMS: atom_id res chain seq x y z
N MET A 1 -11.61 -65.86 -15.92
CA MET A 1 -11.11 -64.55 -16.40
C MET A 1 -11.77 -63.47 -15.56
N ASN A 2 -11.23 -63.23 -14.36
CA ASN A 2 -11.69 -62.18 -13.45
C ASN A 2 -10.43 -61.63 -12.78
N ILE A 3 -9.73 -60.76 -13.51
CA ILE A 3 -8.60 -60.02 -12.94
C ILE A 3 -9.22 -58.90 -12.11
N MET A 4 -9.15 -59.06 -10.79
CA MET A 4 -9.29 -57.96 -9.85
C MET A 4 -8.40 -56.81 -10.34
N LYS A 5 -9.00 -55.74 -10.87
CA LYS A 5 -8.32 -54.46 -10.98
C LYS A 5 -7.92 -54.09 -9.55
N LEU A 6 -6.64 -54.25 -9.22
CA LEU A 6 -6.03 -53.64 -8.04
C LEU A 6 -6.52 -52.20 -8.01
N ARG A 7 -7.22 -51.80 -6.94
CA ARG A 7 -7.56 -50.39 -6.73
C ARG A 7 -6.23 -49.65 -6.64
N LYS A 8 -5.86 -48.89 -7.67
CA LYS A 8 -4.80 -47.90 -7.58
C LYS A 8 -5.26 -46.92 -6.49
N ASN A 9 -4.55 -46.89 -5.37
CA ASN A 9 -4.76 -45.88 -4.35
C ASN A 9 -3.95 -44.66 -4.81
N TYR A 10 -4.63 -43.58 -5.18
CA TYR A 10 -3.95 -42.37 -5.63
C TYR A 10 -3.53 -41.53 -4.43
N HIS A 11 -2.28 -41.68 -4.00
CA HIS A 11 -1.73 -40.99 -2.82
C HIS A 11 -1.22 -39.60 -3.19
N CYS A 12 -1.71 -38.56 -2.52
CA CYS A 12 -1.33 -37.20 -2.85
C CYS A 12 -1.12 -36.28 -1.65
N VAL A 13 -0.34 -35.23 -1.88
CA VAL A 13 -0.23 -34.07 -0.98
C VAL A 13 -0.75 -32.82 -1.70
N VAL A 14 -1.35 -31.92 -0.92
CA VAL A 14 -1.86 -30.64 -1.46
C VAL A 14 -1.21 -29.47 -0.73
N ILE A 15 -0.75 -28.48 -1.49
CA ILE A 15 -0.22 -27.23 -0.96
C ILE A 15 -1.08 -26.11 -1.50
N GLY A 16 -1.58 -25.22 -0.63
CA GLY A 16 -2.39 -24.12 -1.14
C GLY A 16 -3.11 -23.28 -0.10
N GLN A 17 -4.05 -22.49 -0.58
CA GLN A 17 -4.88 -21.62 0.23
C GLN A 17 -6.26 -21.36 -0.40
N GLY A 18 -7.18 -20.91 0.43
CA GLY A 18 -8.50 -20.43 0.03
C GLY A 18 -9.47 -21.52 -0.41
N ALA A 19 -10.63 -21.05 -0.87
CA ALA A 19 -11.73 -21.93 -1.25
C ALA A 19 -11.41 -22.85 -2.45
N LEU A 20 -10.49 -22.46 -3.34
CA LEU A 20 -10.14 -23.26 -4.52
C LEU A 20 -9.45 -24.54 -4.10
N ALA A 21 -8.45 -24.42 -3.20
CA ALA A 21 -7.73 -25.57 -2.65
C ALA A 21 -8.70 -26.54 -1.97
N ILE A 22 -9.62 -26.01 -1.15
CA ILE A 22 -10.66 -26.80 -0.48
C ILE A 22 -11.52 -27.56 -1.49
N ARG A 23 -12.06 -26.87 -2.52
CA ARG A 23 -12.90 -27.52 -3.54
C ARG A 23 -12.14 -28.59 -4.33
N CYS A 24 -10.88 -28.33 -4.67
CA CYS A 24 -10.03 -29.31 -5.33
C CYS A 24 -9.77 -30.53 -4.44
N CYS A 25 -9.50 -30.34 -3.14
CA CYS A 25 -9.33 -31.45 -2.20
C CYS A 25 -10.61 -32.29 -2.04
N GLN A 26 -11.77 -31.66 -1.94
CA GLN A 26 -13.06 -32.37 -1.90
C GLN A 26 -13.25 -33.21 -3.18
N PHE A 27 -12.97 -32.63 -4.35
CA PHE A 27 -13.07 -33.34 -5.61
C PHE A 27 -12.05 -34.49 -5.74
N LEU A 28 -10.84 -34.36 -5.17
CA LEU A 28 -9.85 -35.43 -5.10
C LEU A 28 -10.42 -36.62 -4.29
N ILE A 29 -10.95 -36.35 -3.10
CA ILE A 29 -11.55 -37.38 -2.22
C ILE A 29 -12.72 -38.07 -2.94
N ASP A 30 -13.64 -37.31 -3.52
CA ASP A 30 -14.78 -37.83 -4.30
C ASP A 30 -14.32 -38.65 -5.51
N SER A 31 -13.16 -38.33 -6.07
CA SER A 31 -12.54 -39.04 -7.19
C SER A 31 -11.75 -40.28 -6.78
N GLY A 32 -11.64 -40.59 -5.49
CA GLY A 32 -10.95 -41.76 -4.94
C GLY A 32 -9.46 -41.56 -4.69
N PHE A 33 -8.99 -40.31 -4.57
CA PHE A 33 -7.64 -40.01 -4.09
C PHE A 33 -7.60 -40.02 -2.56
N TYR A 34 -6.46 -40.41 -2.01
CA TYR A 34 -6.15 -40.31 -0.59
C TYR A 34 -5.19 -39.13 -0.38
N ILE A 35 -5.65 -38.14 0.37
CA ILE A 35 -4.83 -36.96 0.70
C ILE A 35 -4.02 -37.28 1.95
N ASP A 36 -2.74 -37.60 1.78
CA ASP A 36 -1.84 -38.00 2.86
C ASP A 36 -1.54 -36.84 3.82
N ALA A 37 -1.39 -35.63 3.28
CA ALA A 37 -1.17 -34.41 4.04
C ALA A 37 -1.50 -33.15 3.24
N VAL A 38 -1.72 -32.04 3.95
CA VAL A 38 -1.82 -30.70 3.37
C VAL A 38 -0.86 -29.72 4.02
N LEU A 39 -0.30 -28.81 3.23
CA LEU A 39 0.38 -27.60 3.68
C LEU A 39 -0.54 -26.41 3.40
N SER A 40 -1.19 -25.90 4.45
CA SER A 40 -2.13 -24.78 4.33
C SER A 40 -1.42 -23.45 4.54
N LEU A 41 -1.72 -22.46 3.69
CA LEU A 41 -1.14 -21.12 3.78
C LEU A 41 -2.10 -20.06 4.34
N ASP A 42 -3.33 -20.44 4.66
CA ASP A 42 -4.30 -19.60 5.35
C ASP A 42 -5.08 -20.36 6.43
N SER A 43 -5.77 -19.59 7.28
CA SER A 43 -6.58 -20.13 8.37
C SER A 43 -7.80 -20.89 7.87
N VAL A 44 -8.36 -20.50 6.72
CA VAL A 44 -9.57 -21.11 6.14
C VAL A 44 -9.31 -22.55 5.72
N PHE A 45 -8.23 -22.79 4.98
CA PHE A 45 -7.83 -24.13 4.55
C PHE A 45 -7.34 -24.97 5.73
N THR A 46 -6.64 -24.36 6.69
CA THR A 46 -6.25 -25.02 7.95
C THR A 46 -7.46 -25.52 8.73
N SER A 47 -8.50 -24.69 8.89
CA SER A 47 -9.73 -25.07 9.58
C SER A 47 -10.47 -26.19 8.86
N TRP A 48 -10.53 -26.16 7.53
CA TRP A 48 -11.13 -27.22 6.74
C TRP A 48 -10.36 -28.54 6.88
N SER A 49 -9.03 -28.54 6.74
CA SER A 49 -8.24 -29.78 6.77
C SER A 49 -8.32 -30.47 8.13
N LYS A 50 -8.34 -29.71 9.23
CA LYS A 50 -8.54 -30.25 10.58
C LYS A 50 -9.90 -30.90 10.75
N LYS A 51 -10.95 -30.31 10.17
CA LYS A 51 -12.31 -30.86 10.23
C LYS A 51 -12.42 -32.18 9.47
N GLU A 52 -11.74 -32.31 8.35
CA GLU A 52 -11.68 -33.55 7.55
C GLU A 52 -10.64 -34.56 8.09
N GLU A 53 -10.03 -34.29 9.25
CA GLU A 53 -9.01 -35.14 9.89
C GLU A 53 -7.78 -35.42 8.99
N ILE A 54 -7.48 -34.52 8.05
CA ILE A 54 -6.32 -34.63 7.16
C ILE A 54 -5.08 -34.08 7.88
N LYS A 55 -3.96 -34.80 7.78
CA LYS A 55 -2.69 -34.41 8.40
C LYS A 55 -2.26 -33.02 7.91
N HIS A 56 -2.05 -32.13 8.87
CA HIS A 56 -1.56 -30.77 8.60
C HIS A 56 -0.04 -30.70 8.74
N ILE A 57 0.60 -30.05 7.77
CA ILE A 57 2.03 -29.78 7.74
C ILE A 57 2.22 -28.26 7.78
N ASN A 58 3.20 -27.78 8.56
CA ASN A 58 3.35 -26.35 8.84
C ASN A 58 4.45 -25.65 8.04
N SER A 59 5.29 -26.42 7.33
CA SER A 59 6.37 -25.86 6.53
C SER A 59 6.75 -26.74 5.34
N ILE A 60 7.43 -26.16 4.35
CA ILE A 60 8.00 -26.92 3.22
C ILE A 60 9.01 -27.97 3.71
N GLY A 61 9.79 -27.65 4.75
CA GLY A 61 10.77 -28.59 5.31
C GLY A 61 10.11 -29.82 5.95
N GLU A 62 9.02 -29.63 6.68
CA GLU A 62 8.22 -30.74 7.20
C GLU A 62 7.57 -31.56 6.08
N LEU A 63 7.10 -30.89 5.01
CA LEU A 63 6.51 -31.56 3.86
C LEU A 63 7.54 -32.41 3.12
N GLU A 64 8.75 -31.89 2.94
CA GLU A 64 9.87 -32.63 2.34
C GLU A 64 10.17 -33.91 3.13
N LEU A 65 10.31 -33.81 4.46
CA LEU A 65 10.54 -34.98 5.31
C LEU A 65 9.38 -35.99 5.19
N PHE A 66 8.14 -35.50 5.23
CA PHE A 66 6.96 -36.34 5.09
C PHE A 66 6.94 -37.10 3.75
N VAL A 67 7.19 -36.41 2.65
CA VAL A 67 7.23 -37.02 1.30
C VAL A 67 8.43 -37.96 1.15
N CYS A 68 9.55 -37.75 1.85
CA CYS A 68 10.65 -38.71 1.89
C CYS A 68 10.27 -40.02 2.64
N ASP A 69 9.53 -39.90 3.74
CA ASP A 69 9.16 -41.03 4.59
C ASP A 69 7.93 -41.80 4.07
N ASN A 70 7.16 -41.22 3.15
CA ASN A 70 5.90 -41.75 2.64
C ASN A 70 5.91 -41.80 1.12
N SER A 71 5.44 -42.90 0.52
CA SER A 71 5.36 -43.06 -0.94
C SER A 71 4.25 -42.20 -1.56
N VAL A 72 4.48 -40.90 -1.67
CA VAL A 72 3.53 -39.95 -2.28
C VAL A 72 3.65 -39.97 -3.81
N GLU A 73 2.53 -40.10 -4.50
CA GLU A 73 2.49 -40.18 -5.96
C GLU A 73 2.30 -38.83 -6.62
N TRP A 74 1.42 -37.99 -6.05
CA TRP A 74 1.01 -36.73 -6.65
C TRP A 74 1.19 -35.55 -5.70
N LEU A 75 1.57 -34.41 -6.26
CA LEU A 75 1.55 -33.12 -5.58
C LEU A 75 0.67 -32.15 -6.35
N PHE A 76 -0.26 -31.51 -5.67
CA PHE A 76 -1.09 -30.44 -6.24
C PHE A 76 -0.80 -29.12 -5.51
N SER A 77 -0.31 -28.14 -6.26
CA SER A 77 -0.05 -26.77 -5.80
C SER A 77 -1.16 -25.85 -6.30
N ILE A 78 -1.90 -25.24 -5.37
CA ILE A 78 -3.13 -24.51 -5.67
C ILE A 78 -3.10 -23.15 -4.99
N SER A 79 -2.97 -22.08 -5.78
CA SER A 79 -2.84 -20.71 -5.27
C SER A 79 -1.66 -20.53 -4.30
N CYS A 80 -0.54 -21.19 -4.58
CA CYS A 80 0.64 -21.23 -3.71
C CYS A 80 1.74 -20.30 -4.23
N PRO A 81 2.20 -19.30 -3.46
CA PRO A 81 3.32 -18.44 -3.83
C PRO A 81 4.70 -19.04 -3.53
N LEU A 82 4.76 -20.25 -2.96
CA LEU A 82 6.01 -20.87 -2.51
C LEU A 82 6.75 -21.55 -3.67
N ILE A 83 8.09 -21.47 -3.62
CA ILE A 83 8.97 -22.16 -4.56
C ILE A 83 9.37 -23.52 -3.97
N PHE A 84 9.23 -24.58 -4.76
CA PHE A 84 9.62 -25.92 -4.33
C PHE A 84 11.06 -26.26 -4.73
N ASN A 85 11.77 -26.88 -3.80
CA ASN A 85 13.13 -27.35 -4.04
C ASN A 85 13.12 -28.70 -4.79
N SER A 86 14.28 -29.09 -5.34
CA SER A 86 14.40 -30.33 -6.10
C SER A 86 14.22 -31.57 -5.22
N LYS A 87 14.59 -31.50 -3.94
CA LYS A 87 14.48 -32.63 -3.02
C LYS A 87 13.02 -33.03 -2.79
N LEU A 88 12.13 -32.07 -2.57
CA LEU A 88 10.69 -32.31 -2.48
C LEU A 88 10.17 -32.93 -3.79
N LEU A 89 10.46 -32.30 -4.93
CA LEU A 89 9.92 -32.74 -6.23
C LEU A 89 10.42 -34.12 -6.66
N ASN A 90 11.68 -34.46 -6.37
CA ASN A 90 12.27 -35.75 -6.74
C ASN A 90 11.68 -36.94 -5.97
N ASN A 91 11.04 -36.70 -4.82
CA ASN A 91 10.39 -37.75 -4.03
C ASN A 91 8.90 -37.92 -4.39
N ILE A 92 8.34 -37.09 -5.28
CA ILE A 92 6.99 -37.28 -5.83
C ILE A 92 7.08 -38.21 -7.05
N THR A 93 6.46 -39.38 -6.96
CA THR A 93 6.78 -40.48 -7.89
C THR A 93 6.09 -40.38 -9.26
N LEU A 94 4.89 -39.79 -9.36
CA LEU A 94 4.13 -39.73 -10.62
C LEU A 94 3.99 -38.32 -11.20
N GLY A 95 3.78 -37.29 -10.37
CA GLY A 95 3.76 -35.93 -10.88
C GLY A 95 3.37 -34.83 -9.89
N ALA A 96 3.92 -33.64 -10.13
CA ALA A 96 3.56 -32.43 -9.42
C ALA A 96 2.92 -31.44 -10.40
N PHE A 97 1.75 -30.89 -10.05
CA PHE A 97 1.03 -29.93 -10.89
C PHE A 97 0.74 -28.64 -10.12
N ASN A 98 0.85 -27.51 -10.80
CA ASN A 98 0.54 -26.19 -10.24
C ASN A 98 -0.55 -25.50 -11.06
N TYR A 99 -1.43 -24.81 -10.33
CA TYR A 99 -2.36 -23.84 -10.90
C TYR A 99 -1.69 -22.48 -11.03
N HIS A 100 -1.78 -21.90 -12.22
CA HIS A 100 -1.51 -20.49 -12.46
C HIS A 100 -2.75 -19.85 -13.11
N ASP A 101 -3.16 -18.71 -12.58
CA ASP A 101 -4.28 -17.89 -13.06
C ASP A 101 -3.94 -17.07 -14.33
N ALA A 102 -3.19 -17.64 -15.26
CA ALA A 102 -2.72 -16.97 -16.47
C ALA A 102 -2.60 -17.90 -17.70
N PRO A 103 -2.64 -17.35 -18.93
CA PRO A 103 -2.36 -18.07 -20.17
C PRO A 103 -0.84 -18.25 -20.34
N LEU A 104 -0.23 -19.16 -19.57
CA LEU A 104 1.21 -19.39 -19.60
C LEU A 104 1.72 -19.65 -21.03
N PRO A 105 2.88 -19.07 -21.42
CA PRO A 105 3.84 -18.31 -20.59
C PRO A 105 3.54 -16.80 -20.42
N LYS A 106 2.38 -16.31 -20.89
CA LYS A 106 2.01 -14.88 -20.76
C LYS A 106 1.47 -14.59 -19.35
N TYR A 107 1.67 -13.35 -18.91
CA TYR A 107 1.16 -12.83 -17.63
C TYR A 107 1.67 -13.58 -16.38
N THR A 108 2.89 -14.10 -16.44
CA THR A 108 3.59 -14.64 -15.26
C THR A 108 3.85 -13.55 -14.22
N GLY A 109 3.95 -13.94 -12.95
CA GLY A 109 4.18 -13.01 -11.84
C GLY A 109 2.90 -12.56 -11.13
N TYR A 110 2.73 -11.25 -10.92
CA TYR A 110 1.72 -10.71 -10.00
C TYR A 110 0.58 -9.97 -10.71
N HIS A 111 -0.64 -10.08 -10.16
CA HIS A 111 -1.85 -9.36 -10.61
C HIS A 111 -2.19 -9.58 -12.09
N ALA A 112 -2.07 -10.83 -12.56
CA ALA A 112 -2.19 -11.21 -13.96
C ALA A 112 -3.53 -10.77 -14.60
N THR A 113 -4.65 -10.87 -13.87
CA THR A 113 -5.97 -10.44 -14.35
C THR A 113 -6.06 -8.92 -14.53
N SER A 114 -5.46 -8.13 -13.64
CA SER A 114 -5.36 -6.67 -13.82
C SER A 114 -4.60 -6.33 -15.09
N TRP A 115 -3.43 -6.93 -15.30
CA TRP A 115 -2.61 -6.68 -16.48
C TRP A 115 -3.28 -7.11 -17.79
N ALA A 116 -4.05 -8.20 -17.77
CA ALA A 116 -4.84 -8.63 -18.93
C ALA A 116 -5.91 -7.60 -19.30
N ILE A 117 -6.66 -7.10 -18.32
CA ILE A 117 -7.66 -6.04 -18.53
C ILE A 117 -6.98 -4.77 -19.05
N LEU A 118 -5.88 -4.34 -18.43
CA LEU A 118 -5.12 -3.16 -18.85
C LEU A 118 -4.54 -3.28 -20.27
N SER A 119 -4.27 -4.51 -20.71
CA SER A 119 -3.77 -4.81 -22.06
C SER A 119 -4.88 -4.98 -23.10
N LEU A 120 -6.15 -4.72 -22.72
CA LEU A 120 -7.34 -4.85 -23.57
C LEU A 120 -7.53 -6.27 -24.14
N GLU A 121 -7.10 -7.29 -23.39
CA GLU A 121 -7.31 -8.68 -23.78
C GLU A 121 -8.82 -8.98 -23.85
N LYS A 122 -9.25 -9.68 -24.90
CA LYS A 122 -10.63 -10.16 -25.08
C LYS A 122 -10.80 -11.62 -24.66
N GLU A 123 -9.71 -12.36 -24.72
CA GLU A 123 -9.62 -13.76 -24.37
C GLU A 123 -8.51 -13.94 -23.36
N TYR A 124 -8.75 -14.80 -22.37
CA TYR A 124 -7.80 -15.15 -21.33
C TYR A 124 -7.83 -16.65 -21.10
N SER A 125 -6.95 -17.16 -20.26
CA SER A 125 -7.08 -18.54 -19.79
C SER A 125 -6.38 -18.72 -18.45
N ILE A 126 -6.71 -19.82 -17.78
CA ILE A 126 -5.93 -20.34 -16.68
C ILE A 126 -5.15 -21.57 -17.12
N THR A 127 -4.11 -21.91 -16.37
CA THR A 127 -3.21 -23.01 -16.72
C THR A 127 -2.96 -23.91 -15.52
N TRP A 128 -3.13 -25.22 -15.72
CA TRP A 128 -2.54 -26.27 -14.92
C TRP A 128 -1.32 -26.81 -15.67
N HIS A 129 -0.15 -26.70 -15.06
CA HIS A 129 1.12 -27.10 -15.65
C HIS A 129 1.91 -27.99 -14.70
N ARG A 130 2.87 -28.74 -15.25
CA ARG A 130 3.80 -29.52 -14.45
C ARG A 130 4.72 -28.60 -13.64
N VAL A 131 5.04 -29.00 -12.43
CA VAL A 131 6.05 -28.33 -11.62
C VAL A 131 7.44 -28.88 -11.94
N VAL A 132 8.37 -27.98 -12.23
CA VAL A 132 9.78 -28.28 -12.48
C VAL A 132 10.65 -27.47 -11.52
N PHE A 133 11.88 -27.95 -11.28
CA PHE A 133 12.81 -27.24 -10.42
C PHE A 133 13.24 -25.92 -11.08
N LYS A 134 12.88 -24.80 -10.43
CA LYS A 134 13.00 -23.41 -10.88
C LYS A 134 12.06 -23.01 -12.02
N GLU A 135 11.33 -21.92 -11.77
CA GLU A 135 10.47 -21.15 -12.69
C GLU A 135 9.14 -21.78 -13.14
N GLU A 136 8.19 -20.92 -13.50
CA GLU A 136 6.86 -21.23 -14.07
C GLU A 136 6.95 -21.71 -15.53
N VAL A 137 7.92 -22.56 -15.84
CA VAL A 137 8.28 -22.98 -17.21
C VAL A 137 7.91 -24.42 -17.53
N GLY A 138 7.32 -25.13 -16.57
CA GLY A 138 6.95 -26.53 -16.76
C GLY A 138 5.83 -26.70 -17.79
N ASP A 139 5.79 -27.86 -18.44
CA ASP A 139 4.87 -28.13 -19.54
C ASP A 139 3.40 -27.99 -19.12
N ILE A 140 2.59 -27.40 -20.01
CA ILE A 140 1.15 -27.20 -19.84
C ILE A 140 0.44 -28.55 -19.98
N VAL A 141 -0.53 -28.80 -19.10
CA VAL A 141 -1.36 -30.02 -19.12
C VAL A 141 -2.80 -29.70 -19.43
N VAL A 142 -3.35 -28.68 -18.76
CA VAL A 142 -4.70 -28.18 -19.03
C VAL A 142 -4.66 -26.67 -19.09
N GLN A 143 -5.13 -26.10 -20.19
CA GLN A 143 -5.44 -24.69 -20.29
C GLN A 143 -6.95 -24.52 -20.52
N LYS A 144 -7.57 -23.58 -19.80
CA LYS A 144 -9.02 -23.33 -19.87
C LYS A 144 -9.28 -21.86 -20.18
N ASN A 145 -9.93 -21.62 -21.32
CA ASN A 145 -10.26 -20.28 -21.79
C ASN A 145 -11.31 -19.61 -20.92
N VAL A 146 -11.20 -18.30 -20.83
CA VAL A 146 -12.11 -17.39 -20.14
C VAL A 146 -12.30 -16.16 -21.01
N ASP A 147 -13.55 -15.85 -21.36
CA ASP A 147 -13.87 -14.66 -22.13
C ASP A 147 -13.87 -13.41 -21.24
N ILE A 148 -13.23 -12.36 -21.72
CA ILE A 148 -13.24 -11.03 -21.11
C ILE A 148 -14.27 -10.17 -21.83
N THR A 149 -15.30 -9.76 -21.10
CA THR A 149 -16.34 -8.85 -21.57
C THR A 149 -15.95 -7.39 -21.28
N PRO A 150 -16.53 -6.41 -22.00
CA PRO A 150 -16.27 -4.99 -21.75
C PRO A 150 -16.60 -4.53 -20.31
N SER A 151 -17.50 -5.22 -19.61
CA SER A 151 -17.87 -4.95 -18.22
C SER A 151 -17.00 -5.67 -17.18
N ASP A 152 -16.12 -6.58 -17.60
CA ASP A 152 -15.29 -7.30 -16.64
C ASP A 152 -14.28 -6.38 -15.97
N THR A 153 -14.12 -6.58 -14.67
CA THR A 153 -13.11 -5.97 -13.83
C THR A 153 -12.01 -6.98 -13.52
N ALA A 154 -10.90 -6.54 -12.95
CA ALA A 154 -9.87 -7.46 -12.44
C ALA A 154 -10.47 -8.46 -11.44
N PHE A 155 -11.42 -8.00 -10.61
CA PHE A 155 -12.17 -8.84 -9.67
C PHE A 155 -13.07 -9.88 -10.37
N SER A 156 -13.95 -9.47 -11.29
CA SER A 156 -14.86 -10.42 -11.96
C SER A 156 -14.11 -11.41 -12.84
N LEU A 157 -13.03 -10.98 -13.50
CA LEU A 157 -12.15 -11.87 -14.24
C LEU A 157 -11.47 -12.89 -13.32
N ASN A 158 -10.99 -12.46 -12.15
CA ASN A 158 -10.42 -13.39 -11.17
C ASN A 158 -11.44 -14.46 -10.70
N ILE A 159 -12.70 -14.07 -10.50
CA ILE A 159 -13.79 -15.01 -10.18
C ILE A 159 -14.02 -15.99 -11.34
N LYS A 160 -14.06 -15.52 -12.59
CA LYS A 160 -14.17 -16.41 -13.76
C LYS A 160 -13.00 -17.38 -13.85
N CYS A 161 -11.77 -16.89 -13.62
CA CYS A 161 -10.56 -17.72 -13.55
C CYS A 161 -10.68 -18.78 -12.47
N TYR A 162 -11.22 -18.46 -11.30
CA TYR A 162 -11.47 -19.43 -10.23
C TYR A 162 -12.40 -20.57 -10.68
N TYR A 163 -13.52 -20.24 -11.35
CA TYR A 163 -14.43 -21.27 -11.87
C TYR A 163 -13.74 -22.12 -12.95
N ALA A 164 -13.03 -21.49 -13.89
CA ALA A 164 -12.27 -22.18 -14.93
C ALA A 164 -11.16 -23.06 -14.34
N ALA A 165 -10.52 -22.64 -13.24
CA ALA A 165 -9.48 -23.38 -12.54
C ALA A 165 -10.01 -24.70 -12.03
N PHE A 166 -11.17 -24.69 -11.37
CA PHE A 166 -11.79 -25.90 -10.85
C PHE A 166 -12.23 -26.85 -11.98
N GLU A 167 -12.83 -26.34 -13.06
CA GLU A 167 -13.15 -27.18 -14.23
C GLU A 167 -11.89 -27.72 -14.93
N GLY A 168 -10.82 -26.94 -14.96
CA GLY A 168 -9.50 -27.37 -15.41
C GLY A 168 -8.93 -28.48 -14.54
N PHE A 169 -9.09 -28.37 -13.22
CA PHE A 169 -8.66 -29.37 -12.26
C PHE A 169 -9.42 -30.69 -12.44
N LYS A 170 -10.75 -30.65 -12.62
CA LYS A 170 -11.54 -31.85 -12.93
C LYS A 170 -11.01 -32.56 -14.17
N LYS A 171 -10.72 -31.80 -15.23
CA LYS A 171 -10.12 -32.35 -16.46
C LYS A 171 -8.75 -32.98 -16.17
N LEU A 172 -7.89 -32.31 -15.41
CA LEU A 172 -6.57 -32.85 -15.01
C LEU A 172 -6.71 -34.19 -14.29
N ILE A 173 -7.60 -34.28 -13.29
CA ILE A 173 -7.83 -35.53 -12.55
C ILE A 173 -8.36 -36.65 -13.46
N LEU A 174 -9.26 -36.34 -14.40
CA LEU A 174 -9.73 -37.31 -15.39
C LEU A 174 -8.58 -37.85 -16.26
N LEU A 175 -7.68 -36.97 -16.73
CA LEU A 175 -6.51 -37.36 -17.52
C LEU A 175 -5.53 -38.24 -16.72
N ILE A 176 -5.32 -37.91 -15.43
CA ILE A 176 -4.51 -38.72 -14.50
C ILE A 176 -5.12 -40.13 -14.38
N LYS A 177 -6.44 -40.23 -14.15
CA LYS A 177 -7.12 -41.52 -13.97
C LYS A 177 -7.16 -42.36 -15.24
N SER A 178 -7.20 -41.72 -16.40
CA SER A 178 -7.15 -42.42 -17.69
C SER A 178 -5.74 -42.69 -18.20
N GLU A 179 -4.69 -42.29 -17.45
CA GLU A 179 -3.28 -42.41 -17.85
C GLU A 179 -2.99 -41.77 -19.22
N ASN A 180 -3.70 -40.70 -19.56
CA ASN A 180 -3.63 -40.04 -20.87
C ASN A 180 -3.27 -38.56 -20.73
N ILE A 181 -2.19 -38.29 -20.00
CA ILE A 181 -1.71 -36.93 -19.78
C ILE A 181 -0.84 -36.53 -20.97
N GLU A 182 -1.28 -35.51 -21.71
CA GLU A 182 -0.49 -34.88 -22.75
C GLU A 182 0.16 -33.60 -22.20
N TYR A 183 1.43 -33.40 -22.57
CA TYR A 183 2.22 -32.26 -22.13
C TYR A 183 2.53 -31.37 -23.33
N THR A 184 2.20 -30.08 -23.20
CA THR A 184 2.52 -29.07 -24.19
C THR A 184 3.63 -28.17 -23.66
N LYS A 185 4.78 -28.15 -24.35
CA LYS A 185 5.89 -27.26 -23.98
C LYS A 185 5.46 -25.80 -24.13
N GLN A 186 5.84 -24.98 -23.17
CA GLN A 186 5.63 -23.53 -23.26
C GLN A 186 6.58 -22.91 -24.30
N ASP A 187 6.08 -21.98 -25.11
CA ASP A 187 6.91 -21.14 -25.96
C ASP A 187 7.40 -19.91 -25.19
N LEU A 188 8.56 -20.04 -24.54
CA LEU A 188 9.12 -18.99 -23.70
C LEU A 188 9.45 -17.68 -24.45
N SER A 189 9.45 -17.68 -25.79
CA SER A 189 9.57 -16.43 -26.56
C SER A 189 8.35 -15.51 -26.40
N GLU A 190 7.20 -16.08 -26.02
CA GLU A 190 5.97 -15.33 -25.73
C GLU A 190 5.84 -14.91 -24.25
N ARG A 191 6.87 -15.18 -23.43
CA ARG A 191 6.80 -14.91 -21.99
C ARG A 191 6.63 -13.42 -21.72
N LYS A 192 5.59 -13.08 -20.95
CA LYS A 192 5.36 -11.74 -20.40
C LYS A 192 5.35 -11.84 -18.88
N PHE A 193 6.28 -11.17 -18.22
CA PHE A 193 6.44 -11.21 -16.77
C PHE A 193 6.14 -9.85 -16.14
N PHE A 194 5.32 -9.85 -15.09
CA PHE A 194 4.98 -8.67 -14.30
C PHE A 194 5.53 -8.85 -12.88
N SER A 195 6.57 -8.08 -12.55
CA SER A 195 7.19 -8.11 -11.22
C SER A 195 6.23 -7.59 -10.15
N ASN A 196 6.46 -7.95 -8.88
CA ASN A 196 5.69 -7.40 -7.75
C ASN A 196 5.81 -5.88 -7.61
N ARG A 197 6.89 -5.28 -8.15
CA ARG A 197 7.12 -3.83 -8.17
C ARG A 197 6.38 -3.13 -9.29
N LYS A 198 5.99 -3.85 -10.36
CA LYS A 198 5.34 -3.23 -11.52
C LYS A 198 4.09 -2.49 -11.08
N ARG A 199 3.95 -1.23 -11.52
CA ARG A 199 2.75 -0.42 -11.26
C ARG A 199 2.15 0.14 -12.54
N PRO A 200 0.83 0.43 -12.55
CA PRO A 200 0.20 1.10 -13.67
C PRO A 200 0.89 2.42 -13.96
N TYR A 201 1.01 2.73 -15.25
CA TYR A 201 1.64 3.95 -15.73
C TYR A 201 1.01 5.19 -15.10
N SER A 202 1.83 6.19 -14.80
CA SER A 202 1.42 7.51 -14.29
C SER A 202 0.58 7.46 -13.00
N LEU A 203 0.84 6.53 -12.08
CA LEU A 203 0.00 6.32 -10.88
C LEU A 203 -1.49 6.05 -11.20
N ALA A 204 -1.76 5.51 -12.40
CA ALA A 204 -3.07 5.37 -12.99
C ALA A 204 -3.85 6.68 -13.20
N CYS A 205 -3.14 7.79 -13.46
CA CYS A 205 -3.78 9.01 -13.94
C CYS A 205 -4.26 8.82 -15.39
N LEU A 206 -5.54 9.13 -15.63
CA LEU A 206 -6.13 9.14 -16.96
C LEU A 206 -5.40 10.16 -17.84
N GLN A 207 -5.11 9.72 -19.06
CA GLN A 207 -4.50 10.53 -20.11
C GLN A 207 -5.56 10.71 -21.20
N TRP A 208 -6.17 11.89 -21.30
CA TRP A 208 -7.33 12.10 -22.17
C TRP A 208 -7.07 11.78 -23.64
N LYS A 209 -5.80 11.85 -24.08
CA LYS A 209 -5.33 11.44 -25.41
C LYS A 209 -5.49 9.93 -25.71
N LYS A 210 -5.79 9.11 -24.71
CA LYS A 210 -6.08 7.68 -24.88
C LYS A 210 -7.51 7.46 -25.36
N THR A 211 -7.77 6.28 -25.87
CA THR A 211 -9.12 5.85 -26.25
C THR A 211 -10.02 5.64 -25.02
N ALA A 212 -11.33 5.80 -25.17
CA ALA A 212 -12.30 5.52 -24.11
C ALA A 212 -12.17 4.10 -23.57
N GLU A 213 -11.84 3.14 -24.43
CA GLU A 213 -11.59 1.74 -24.10
C GLU A 213 -10.37 1.56 -23.20
N GLU A 214 -9.24 2.21 -23.50
CA GLU A 214 -8.03 2.20 -22.66
C GLU A 214 -8.30 2.83 -21.28
N LEU A 215 -9.03 3.95 -21.24
CA LEU A 215 -9.38 4.62 -19.99
C LEU A 215 -10.34 3.77 -19.14
N SER A 216 -11.34 3.17 -19.76
CA SER A 216 -12.22 2.20 -19.11
C SER A 216 -11.46 0.98 -18.59
N ALA A 217 -10.52 0.44 -19.38
CA ALA A 217 -9.65 -0.65 -18.96
C ALA A 217 -8.77 -0.28 -17.76
N LEU A 218 -8.28 0.95 -17.69
CA LEU A 218 -7.55 1.43 -16.51
C LEU A 218 -8.40 1.35 -15.25
N VAL A 219 -9.65 1.83 -15.31
CA VAL A 219 -10.57 1.80 -14.16
C VAL A 219 -10.93 0.36 -13.79
N ARG A 220 -11.36 -0.45 -14.76
CA ARG A 220 -11.77 -1.84 -14.54
C ARG A 220 -10.64 -2.75 -14.08
N GLY A 221 -9.43 -2.55 -14.60
CA GLY A 221 -8.23 -3.32 -14.25
C GLY A 221 -7.72 -3.05 -12.83
N LEU A 222 -8.18 -1.96 -12.22
CA LEU A 222 -7.83 -1.56 -10.85
C LEU A 222 -8.99 -1.73 -9.86
N TYR A 223 -10.08 -2.36 -10.29
CA TYR A 223 -11.20 -2.68 -9.41
C TYR A 223 -11.06 -4.10 -8.83
N PHE A 224 -10.83 -4.17 -7.51
CA PHE A 224 -10.64 -5.42 -6.75
C PHE A 224 -11.87 -5.81 -5.90
N GLY A 225 -12.95 -5.02 -5.93
CA GLY A 225 -14.11 -5.16 -5.04
C GLY A 225 -13.96 -4.36 -3.74
N GLU A 226 -15.08 -4.04 -3.10
CA GLU A 226 -15.13 -3.09 -1.97
C GLU A 226 -14.47 -3.58 -0.66
N HIS A 227 -14.33 -4.90 -0.52
CA HIS A 227 -13.83 -5.55 0.69
C HIS A 227 -12.42 -6.13 0.54
N TYR A 228 -11.82 -6.03 -0.63
CA TYR A 228 -10.48 -6.53 -0.92
C TYR A 228 -9.50 -5.38 -1.03
N HIS A 229 -8.25 -5.63 -0.64
CA HIS A 229 -7.23 -4.60 -0.81
C HIS A 229 -6.74 -4.54 -2.26
N ASN A 230 -6.44 -3.34 -2.74
CA ASN A 230 -5.89 -3.08 -4.07
C ASN A 230 -4.39 -2.70 -3.93
N PRO A 231 -3.45 -3.61 -4.18
CA PRO A 231 -2.01 -3.34 -4.03
C PRO A 231 -1.40 -2.55 -5.20
N LEU A 232 -2.17 -2.26 -6.25
CA LEU A 232 -1.68 -1.55 -7.43
C LEU A 232 -1.79 -0.04 -7.24
N CYS A 233 -2.98 0.53 -7.44
CA CYS A 233 -3.31 1.95 -7.22
C CYS A 233 -4.80 2.18 -7.51
N MET A 234 -5.35 3.31 -7.10
CA MET A 234 -6.66 3.78 -7.56
C MET A 234 -6.54 4.48 -8.92
N PRO A 235 -7.52 4.38 -9.83
CA PRO A 235 -7.56 5.21 -11.04
C PRO A 235 -7.82 6.67 -10.68
N LYS A 236 -7.09 7.59 -11.34
CA LYS A 236 -7.07 9.01 -10.98
C LYS A 236 -7.19 9.91 -12.21
N PHE A 237 -7.43 11.20 -12.01
CA PHE A 237 -7.20 12.22 -13.03
C PHE A 237 -6.65 13.50 -12.40
N TYR A 238 -5.79 14.19 -13.15
CA TYR A 238 -5.03 15.34 -12.68
C TYR A 238 -5.77 16.64 -12.97
N LEU A 239 -5.75 17.58 -12.02
CA LEU A 239 -6.36 18.91 -12.11
C LEU A 239 -5.40 20.01 -11.63
N MET A 240 -4.09 19.86 -11.89
CA MET A 240 -3.02 20.80 -11.48
C MET A 240 -2.78 20.87 -9.98
N SER A 241 -3.71 21.45 -9.22
CA SER A 241 -3.60 21.63 -7.77
C SER A 241 -4.14 20.45 -6.97
N THR A 242 -4.90 19.56 -7.62
CA THR A 242 -5.56 18.42 -6.97
C THR A 242 -5.68 17.21 -7.90
N VAL A 243 -6.14 16.10 -7.34
CA VAL A 243 -6.33 14.82 -8.02
C VAL A 243 -7.69 14.25 -7.64
N GLY A 244 -8.46 13.84 -8.65
CA GLY A 244 -9.71 13.10 -8.47
C GLY A 244 -9.48 11.59 -8.57
N ILE A 245 -10.11 10.81 -7.70
CA ILE A 245 -10.19 9.34 -7.81
C ILE A 245 -11.43 8.98 -8.60
N VAL A 246 -11.27 8.25 -9.69
CA VAL A 246 -12.37 7.76 -10.50
C VAL A 246 -13.01 6.56 -9.81
N LYS A 247 -14.30 6.68 -9.47
CA LYS A 247 -15.09 5.59 -8.89
C LYS A 247 -15.70 4.72 -9.97
N ASN A 248 -16.22 5.35 -11.01
CA ASN A 248 -16.89 4.69 -12.12
C ASN A 248 -16.58 5.44 -13.42
N LEU A 249 -16.50 4.70 -14.52
CA LEU A 249 -16.31 5.23 -15.86
C LEU A 249 -17.20 4.46 -16.83
N GLU A 250 -18.06 5.21 -17.51
CA GLU A 250 -18.95 4.71 -18.56
C GLU A 250 -18.51 5.27 -19.92
N ILE A 251 -18.37 4.39 -20.92
CA ILE A 251 -18.11 4.79 -22.30
C ILE A 251 -19.44 5.17 -22.95
N LEU A 252 -19.51 6.38 -23.52
CA LEU A 252 -20.70 6.85 -24.23
C LEU A 252 -20.60 6.49 -25.72
N SER A 253 -21.75 6.47 -26.39
CA SER A 253 -21.85 6.15 -27.82
C SER A 253 -21.50 7.32 -28.75
N ASN A 254 -21.44 8.54 -28.22
CA ASN A 254 -21.20 9.76 -28.98
C ASN A 254 -19.75 10.21 -28.86
N SER A 255 -19.29 10.97 -29.85
CA SER A 255 -18.04 11.74 -29.81
C SER A 255 -18.42 13.20 -30.00
N SER A 256 -18.34 14.00 -28.93
CA SER A 256 -18.84 15.38 -28.96
C SER A 256 -17.84 16.36 -29.56
N HIS A 257 -16.53 16.05 -29.53
CA HIS A 257 -15.49 16.88 -30.12
C HIS A 257 -14.33 16.07 -30.71
N GLU A 258 -13.64 16.63 -31.71
CA GLU A 258 -12.45 16.02 -32.32
C GLU A 258 -11.21 16.04 -31.43
N LYS A 259 -11.14 16.95 -30.44
CA LYS A 259 -10.00 17.07 -29.53
C LYS A 259 -10.28 16.36 -28.21
N PRO A 260 -9.37 15.48 -27.74
CA PRO A 260 -9.51 14.81 -26.44
C PRO A 260 -9.33 15.79 -25.27
N GLY A 261 -9.97 15.47 -24.14
CA GLY A 261 -9.83 16.19 -22.88
C GLY A 261 -10.77 17.39 -22.73
N ILE A 262 -11.70 17.61 -23.65
CA ILE A 262 -12.69 18.68 -23.53
C ILE A 262 -13.77 18.24 -22.55
N LEU A 263 -14.06 19.07 -21.56
CA LEU A 263 -15.18 18.89 -20.63
C LEU A 263 -16.49 19.26 -21.33
N VAL A 264 -17.35 18.28 -21.53
CA VAL A 264 -18.61 18.40 -22.30
C VAL A 264 -19.80 18.70 -21.40
N ASP A 265 -19.81 18.12 -20.20
CA ASP A 265 -20.91 18.28 -19.25
C ASP A 265 -20.41 18.22 -17.82
N ILE A 266 -21.05 19.01 -16.96
CA ILE A 266 -20.81 19.06 -15.52
C ILE A 266 -22.16 18.82 -14.84
N SER A 267 -22.23 17.71 -14.12
CA SER A 267 -23.37 17.37 -13.28
C SER A 267 -22.95 17.39 -11.80
N GLN A 268 -23.93 17.19 -10.91
CA GLN A 268 -23.71 17.12 -9.47
C GLN A 268 -22.76 15.97 -9.08
N ASP A 269 -22.82 14.83 -9.77
CA ASP A 269 -22.09 13.62 -9.38
C ASP A 269 -21.05 13.14 -10.41
N PHE A 270 -21.08 13.70 -11.62
CA PHE A 270 -20.24 13.23 -12.72
C PHE A 270 -19.85 14.35 -13.68
N TRP A 271 -18.79 14.09 -14.44
CA TRP A 271 -18.39 14.88 -15.61
C TRP A 271 -18.44 14.02 -16.87
N VAL A 272 -18.67 14.66 -18.02
CA VAL A 272 -18.51 14.03 -19.35
C VAL A 272 -17.32 14.66 -20.05
N ILE A 273 -16.39 13.85 -20.54
CA ILE A 273 -15.12 14.31 -21.12
C ILE A 273 -14.88 13.59 -22.44
N THR A 274 -14.39 14.32 -23.44
CA THR A 274 -14.00 13.73 -24.73
C THR A 274 -12.69 12.95 -24.62
N THR A 275 -12.56 11.88 -25.41
CA THR A 275 -11.34 11.07 -25.51
C THR A 275 -10.87 10.98 -26.96
N ALA A 276 -9.89 10.12 -27.26
CA ALA A 276 -9.48 9.87 -28.63
C ALA A 276 -10.52 9.11 -29.49
N THR A 277 -11.53 8.46 -28.88
CA THR A 277 -12.57 7.71 -29.59
C THR A 277 -13.95 8.29 -29.33
N THR A 278 -14.56 7.95 -28.19
CA THR A 278 -15.87 8.46 -27.76
C THR A 278 -15.76 9.17 -26.43
N ASP A 279 -16.83 9.85 -26.04
CA ASP A 279 -16.86 10.51 -24.75
C ASP A 279 -16.97 9.50 -23.61
N ILE A 280 -16.47 9.88 -22.44
CA ILE A 280 -16.60 9.11 -21.21
C ILE A 280 -17.36 9.92 -20.16
N LYS A 281 -18.19 9.25 -19.39
CA LYS A 281 -18.77 9.78 -18.16
C LYS A 281 -17.98 9.23 -16.99
N ILE A 282 -17.49 10.12 -16.11
CA ILE A 282 -16.75 9.73 -14.90
C ILE A 282 -17.48 10.20 -13.64
N GLU A 283 -17.66 9.29 -12.70
CA GLU A 283 -18.05 9.60 -11.32
C GLU A 283 -16.80 9.51 -10.46
N PHE A 284 -16.57 10.47 -9.58
CA PHE A 284 -15.31 10.58 -8.86
C PHE A 284 -15.46 11.17 -7.46
N MET A 285 -14.35 11.19 -6.72
CA MET A 285 -14.22 11.91 -5.46
C MET A 285 -12.82 12.54 -5.36
N GLN A 286 -12.65 13.54 -4.49
CA GLN A 286 -11.31 14.07 -4.24
C GLN A 286 -10.45 13.07 -3.46
N LEU A 287 -9.16 13.01 -3.77
CA LEU A 287 -8.19 12.13 -3.09
C LEU A 287 -8.10 12.38 -1.58
N LYS A 288 -8.26 13.63 -1.13
CA LYS A 288 -8.27 13.95 0.32
C LYS A 288 -9.56 13.51 1.04
N GLY A 289 -10.53 12.95 0.32
CA GLY A 289 -11.75 12.37 0.89
C GLY A 289 -12.83 13.40 1.24
N GLU A 290 -12.65 14.66 0.88
CA GLU A 290 -13.71 15.67 0.99
C GLU A 290 -14.79 15.40 -0.07
N TYR A 291 -16.01 15.17 0.40
CA TYR A 291 -17.16 14.90 -0.46
C TYR A 291 -17.82 16.21 -0.82
N PHE A 292 -17.42 16.75 -1.96
CA PHE A 292 -18.17 17.79 -2.66
C PHE A 292 -18.73 17.21 -3.96
N GLY A 293 -19.84 17.78 -4.44
CA GLY A 293 -20.35 17.47 -5.77
C GLY A 293 -19.29 17.77 -6.84
N ALA A 294 -19.33 17.02 -7.93
CA ALA A 294 -18.45 17.22 -9.08
C ALA A 294 -18.60 18.64 -9.67
N ASP A 295 -19.79 19.23 -9.58
CA ASP A 295 -20.10 20.62 -9.90
C ASP A 295 -19.39 21.62 -8.98
N PHE A 296 -19.39 21.36 -7.67
CA PHE A 296 -18.71 22.21 -6.70
C PHE A 296 -17.20 22.22 -6.91
N LEU A 297 -16.60 21.07 -7.25
CA LEU A 297 -15.17 21.02 -7.60
C LEU A 297 -14.87 21.87 -8.84
N ALA A 298 -15.72 21.81 -9.86
CA ALA A 298 -15.56 22.63 -11.05
C ALA A 298 -15.64 24.13 -10.70
N TYR A 299 -16.63 24.54 -9.90
CA TYR A 299 -16.75 25.90 -9.40
C TYR A 299 -15.52 26.35 -8.59
N GLN A 300 -15.01 25.51 -7.69
CA GLN A 300 -13.84 25.82 -6.86
C GLN A 300 -12.57 26.04 -7.69
N LEU A 301 -12.44 25.30 -8.79
CA LEU A 301 -11.26 25.36 -9.68
C LEU A 301 -11.47 26.28 -10.89
N ASP A 302 -12.60 26.98 -10.98
CA ASP A 302 -13.00 27.81 -12.14
C ASP A 302 -12.95 27.04 -13.47
N ILE A 303 -13.41 25.78 -13.45
CA ILE A 303 -13.51 24.90 -14.62
C ILE A 303 -14.93 24.98 -15.19
N ASN A 304 -15.04 25.20 -16.50
CA ASN A 304 -16.28 25.36 -17.22
C ASN A 304 -16.42 24.34 -18.36
N VAL A 305 -17.67 24.09 -18.80
CA VAL A 305 -17.92 23.31 -20.02
C VAL A 305 -17.23 23.97 -21.21
N GLY A 306 -16.52 23.18 -22.00
CA GLY A 306 -15.68 23.61 -23.12
C GLY A 306 -14.19 23.71 -22.79
N ASP A 307 -13.81 23.68 -21.52
CA ASP A 307 -12.41 23.72 -21.11
C ASP A 307 -11.69 22.42 -21.45
N ILE A 308 -10.39 22.53 -21.74
CA ILE A 308 -9.50 21.38 -21.92
C ILE A 308 -8.90 21.04 -20.56
N LEU A 309 -9.25 19.86 -20.05
CA LEU A 309 -8.71 19.36 -18.80
C LEU A 309 -7.22 19.04 -18.94
N PRO A 310 -6.42 19.34 -17.90
CA PRO A 310 -4.99 19.09 -17.92
C PRO A 310 -4.68 17.60 -17.90
N THR A 311 -3.52 17.24 -18.44
CA THR A 311 -2.91 15.90 -18.32
C THR A 311 -1.46 16.05 -17.87
N LEU A 312 -0.92 14.98 -17.29
CA LEU A 312 0.52 14.91 -17.00
C LEU A 312 1.32 14.84 -18.31
N SER A 313 2.51 15.44 -18.31
CA SER A 313 3.44 15.27 -19.43
C SER A 313 3.99 13.84 -19.45
N ASP A 314 4.49 13.36 -20.60
CA ASP A 314 5.08 12.01 -20.69
C ASP A 314 6.28 11.86 -19.74
N TYR A 315 7.07 12.94 -19.55
CA TYR A 315 8.16 12.97 -18.57
C TYR A 315 7.66 12.78 -17.14
N ASP A 316 6.62 13.53 -16.74
CA ASP A 316 6.06 13.42 -15.38
C ASP A 316 5.41 12.06 -15.16
N CYS A 317 4.81 11.47 -16.20
CA CYS A 317 4.24 10.13 -16.14
C CYS A 317 5.32 9.07 -15.91
N ASP A 318 6.46 9.16 -16.59
CA ASP A 318 7.58 8.23 -16.41
C ASP A 318 8.19 8.38 -15.01
N ASP A 319 8.47 9.62 -14.59
CA ASP A 319 9.09 9.95 -13.31
C ASP A 319 8.22 9.45 -12.13
N ILE A 320 6.92 9.76 -12.15
CA ILE A 320 6.02 9.36 -11.06
C ILE A 320 5.75 7.85 -11.03
N THR A 321 5.80 7.19 -12.19
CA THR A 321 5.71 5.72 -12.25
C THR A 321 6.92 5.11 -11.55
N GLN A 322 8.12 5.60 -11.87
CA GLN A 322 9.35 5.09 -11.27
C GLN A 322 9.36 5.29 -9.75
N GLU A 323 8.92 6.46 -9.26
CA GLU A 323 8.84 6.70 -7.81
C GLU A 323 7.80 5.83 -7.13
N HIS A 324 6.65 5.60 -7.75
CA HIS A 324 5.67 4.66 -7.20
C HIS A 324 6.22 3.23 -7.12
N GLU A 325 6.88 2.73 -8.18
CA GLU A 325 7.50 1.40 -8.18
C GLU A 325 8.62 1.28 -7.12
N ASN A 326 9.34 2.37 -6.82
CA ASN A 326 10.36 2.43 -5.76
C ASN A 326 9.78 2.32 -4.35
N LEU A 327 8.54 2.79 -4.13
CA LEU A 327 7.88 2.80 -2.82
C LEU A 327 7.14 1.50 -2.49
N VAL A 328 7.00 0.57 -3.45
CA VAL A 328 6.26 -0.70 -3.24
C VAL A 328 6.77 -1.50 -2.04
N SER A 329 8.08 -1.55 -1.82
CA SER A 329 8.65 -2.26 -0.67
C SER A 329 8.37 -1.61 0.68
N CYS A 330 7.94 -0.34 0.69
CA CYS A 330 7.65 0.43 1.89
C CYS A 330 6.16 0.40 2.24
N GLU A 331 5.29 0.05 1.29
CA GLU A 331 3.84 0.13 1.45
C GLU A 331 3.30 -0.71 2.61
N SER A 332 3.73 -1.97 2.75
CA SER A 332 3.22 -2.84 3.83
C SER A 332 3.53 -2.29 5.21
N PHE A 333 4.72 -1.71 5.39
CA PHE A 333 5.10 -1.03 6.64
C PHE A 333 4.15 0.13 6.94
N TRP A 334 3.87 0.98 5.94
CA TRP A 334 2.97 2.13 6.14
C TRP A 334 1.53 1.71 6.39
N VAL A 335 1.04 0.66 5.73
CA VAL A 335 -0.30 0.12 6.00
C VAL A 335 -0.42 -0.32 7.46
N GLU A 336 0.55 -1.05 8.01
CA GLU A 336 0.54 -1.49 9.41
C GLU A 336 0.70 -0.31 10.38
N ARG A 337 1.60 0.62 10.08
CA ARG A 337 1.81 1.82 10.89
C ARG A 337 0.55 2.68 10.93
N LEU A 338 -0.09 2.96 9.79
CA LEU A 338 -1.30 3.80 9.71
C LEU A 338 -2.52 3.16 10.38
N GLU A 339 -2.63 1.83 10.35
CA GLU A 339 -3.70 1.10 11.03
C GLU A 339 -3.59 1.20 12.56
N SER A 340 -2.36 1.17 13.08
CA SER A 340 -2.08 1.19 14.53
C SER A 340 -1.79 2.58 15.09
N SER A 341 -1.58 3.58 14.22
CA SER A 341 -1.20 4.94 14.61
C SER A 341 -2.28 5.63 15.43
N LYS A 342 -1.85 6.17 16.58
CA LYS A 342 -2.65 6.99 17.47
C LYS A 342 -2.10 8.40 17.46
N PRO A 343 -2.62 9.30 16.61
CA PRO A 343 -2.17 10.69 16.60
C PRO A 343 -2.41 11.30 17.98
N LEU A 344 -1.49 12.15 18.43
CA LEU A 344 -1.68 12.87 19.69
C LEU A 344 -2.84 13.86 19.53
N LYS A 345 -3.99 13.48 20.07
CA LYS A 345 -5.20 14.30 20.17
C LYS A 345 -4.93 15.39 21.20
N THR A 346 -4.36 16.50 20.74
CA THR A 346 -4.16 17.68 21.59
C THR A 346 -5.49 18.22 22.11
N ILE A 347 -5.42 19.16 23.05
CA ILE A 347 -6.52 19.86 23.75
C ILE A 347 -7.61 20.47 22.82
N LEU A 348 -7.38 20.47 21.50
CA LEU A 348 -8.11 21.25 20.50
C LEU A 348 -9.16 20.48 19.69
N GLU A 349 -9.42 19.19 19.94
CA GLU A 349 -10.43 18.42 19.18
C GLU A 349 -11.85 19.04 19.20
N ASN A 350 -12.13 19.97 20.11
CA ASN A 350 -13.41 20.66 20.25
C ASN A 350 -13.44 22.10 19.70
N GLN A 351 -12.39 22.57 19.01
CA GLN A 351 -12.37 23.94 18.46
C GLN A 351 -12.68 23.94 16.95
N GLU A 352 -13.72 24.68 16.57
CA GLU A 352 -14.01 24.97 15.16
C GLU A 352 -12.94 25.93 14.61
N CYS A 353 -12.21 25.50 13.58
CA CYS A 353 -11.24 26.34 12.88
C CYS A 353 -11.74 26.58 11.45
N HIS A 354 -11.94 27.85 11.09
CA HIS A 354 -12.29 28.26 9.74
C HIS A 354 -11.01 28.46 8.91
N TYR A 355 -10.85 27.69 7.82
CA TYR A 355 -9.66 27.71 6.96
C TYR A 355 -9.34 29.10 6.35
N GLN A 356 -10.31 30.01 6.33
CA GLN A 356 -10.16 31.36 5.79
C GLN A 356 -9.45 32.33 6.74
N ASP A 357 -9.22 31.94 8.00
CA ASP A 357 -8.59 32.78 9.05
C ASP A 357 -7.16 32.31 9.44
N CYS A 358 -6.53 31.44 8.64
CA CYS A 358 -5.20 30.89 8.92
C CYS A 358 -4.08 31.92 8.74
N ILE A 359 -3.98 32.90 9.64
CA ILE A 359 -2.76 33.67 9.84
C ILE A 359 -1.80 32.79 10.64
N PHE A 360 -0.62 32.52 10.10
CA PHE A 360 0.38 31.71 10.78
C PHE A 360 1.38 32.61 11.51
N ASP A 361 1.56 32.36 12.81
CA ASP A 361 2.57 33.02 13.62
C ASP A 361 3.81 32.14 13.74
N ILE A 362 4.97 32.79 13.73
CA ILE A 362 6.28 32.13 13.90
C ILE A 362 6.88 32.58 15.23
N TYR A 363 7.06 31.65 16.15
CA TYR A 363 7.79 31.86 17.40
C TYR A 363 9.08 31.03 17.40
N TYR A 364 10.22 31.64 17.68
CA TYR A 364 11.52 30.96 17.60
C TYR A 364 12.38 31.17 18.83
N LYS A 365 13.24 30.19 19.12
CA LYS A 365 14.32 30.32 20.10
C LYS A 365 15.59 29.68 19.58
N TRP A 366 16.61 30.51 19.36
CA TRP A 366 17.93 30.13 18.86
C TRP A 366 18.91 29.89 20.00
N ASN A 367 19.94 29.07 19.75
CA ASN A 367 21.05 28.84 20.66
C ASN A 367 20.57 28.55 22.09
N LEU A 368 19.87 27.42 22.26
CA LEU A 368 19.23 27.06 23.53
C LEU A 368 20.21 27.06 24.74
N TYR A 369 21.53 26.95 24.47
CA TYR A 369 22.64 27.02 25.43
C TYR A 369 23.89 27.60 24.76
N ASP A 370 24.61 28.49 25.44
CA ASP A 370 25.86 29.09 24.94
C ASP A 370 27.12 28.27 25.28
N GLU A 371 27.06 27.39 26.28
CA GLU A 371 28.22 26.66 26.78
C GLU A 371 27.93 25.17 26.96
N MET A 372 28.93 24.36 26.64
CA MET A 372 29.03 22.92 26.91
C MET A 372 28.17 21.99 26.03
N ILE A 373 28.85 21.47 24.99
CA ILE A 373 28.99 20.06 24.59
C ILE A 373 28.97 19.97 23.05
N ARG A 374 30.07 19.48 22.46
CA ARG A 374 30.19 19.22 21.02
C ARG A 374 29.43 17.94 20.63
N PHE A 375 28.10 18.00 20.63
CA PHE A 375 27.25 16.94 20.10
C PHE A 375 27.26 16.96 18.56
N LYS A 376 27.12 15.79 17.93
CA LYS A 376 26.84 15.69 16.48
C LYS A 376 25.45 16.28 16.21
N ASN A 377 25.19 16.68 14.97
CA ASN A 377 23.91 17.29 14.59
C ASN A 377 22.71 16.36 14.87
N GLU A 378 22.85 15.06 14.59
CA GLU A 378 21.82 14.05 14.86
C GLU A 378 21.51 13.92 16.36
N ASP A 379 22.53 13.91 17.21
CA ASP A 379 22.35 13.86 18.67
C ASP A 379 21.52 15.06 19.17
N ARG A 380 21.75 16.25 18.60
CA ARG A 380 20.99 17.46 18.96
C ARG A 380 19.52 17.34 18.58
N LEU A 381 19.23 16.77 17.41
CA LEU A 381 17.85 16.48 17.00
C LEU A 381 17.18 15.53 18.00
N PHE A 382 17.84 14.42 18.35
CA PHE A 382 17.27 13.43 19.27
C PHE A 382 17.05 13.99 20.67
N HIS A 383 17.94 14.85 21.17
CA HIS A 383 17.74 15.53 22.46
C HIS A 383 16.50 16.44 22.45
N ILE A 384 16.35 17.28 21.42
CA ILE A 384 15.19 18.16 21.27
C ILE A 384 13.89 17.34 21.16
N LEU A 385 13.90 16.26 20.36
CA LEU A 385 12.75 15.37 20.19
C LEU A 385 12.41 14.62 21.48
N SER A 386 13.41 14.18 22.27
CA SER A 386 13.16 13.56 23.57
C SER A 386 12.55 14.52 24.58
N ALA A 387 13.03 15.76 24.62
CA ALA A 387 12.46 16.78 25.49
C ALA A 387 11.01 17.10 25.10
N LEU A 388 10.73 17.24 23.80
CA LEU A 388 9.37 17.35 23.28
C LEU A 388 8.51 16.14 23.65
N ALA A 389 9.04 14.92 23.49
CA ALA A 389 8.30 13.70 23.77
C ALA A 389 7.90 13.59 25.23
N VAL A 390 8.84 13.88 26.15
CA VAL A 390 8.56 13.91 27.60
C VAL A 390 7.55 15.00 27.92
N TYR A 391 7.71 16.21 27.37
CA TYR A 391 6.76 17.31 27.56
C TYR A 391 5.33 16.91 27.17
N LEU A 392 5.16 16.36 25.97
CA LEU A 392 3.86 15.93 25.45
C LEU A 392 3.30 14.74 26.23
N SER A 393 4.16 13.79 26.62
CA SER A 393 3.78 12.64 27.44
C SER A 393 3.21 13.06 28.80
N LEU A 394 3.89 13.96 29.51
CA LEU A 394 3.46 14.48 30.80
C LEU A 394 2.18 15.30 30.68
N SER A 395 2.10 16.17 29.68
CA SER A 395 0.96 17.09 29.48
C SER A 395 -0.34 16.38 29.07
N ASN A 396 -0.22 15.22 28.41
CA ASN A 396 -1.37 14.45 27.91
C ASN A 396 -1.58 13.13 28.66
N ASN A 397 -0.78 12.84 29.69
CA ASN A 397 -0.82 11.60 30.46
C ASN A 397 -0.82 10.33 29.57
N THR A 398 0.04 10.31 28.55
CA THR A 398 0.21 9.19 27.63
C THR A 398 1.68 8.85 27.44
N GLN A 399 2.00 7.57 27.34
CA GLN A 399 3.37 7.11 27.06
C GLN A 399 3.56 6.75 25.58
N HIS A 400 2.49 6.59 24.81
CA HIS A 400 2.55 6.16 23.41
C HIS A 400 1.65 7.03 22.55
N PHE A 401 2.23 7.66 21.52
CA PHE A 401 1.53 8.54 20.61
C PHE A 401 2.31 8.71 19.31
N HIS A 402 1.63 9.23 18.28
CA HIS A 402 2.22 9.54 16.99
C HIS A 402 2.07 11.03 16.68
N LEU A 403 3.10 11.60 16.06
CA LEU A 403 3.08 12.95 15.50
C LEU A 403 3.27 12.86 13.98
N ALA A 404 2.87 13.91 13.25
CA ALA A 404 3.04 13.99 11.80
C ALA A 404 4.47 14.44 11.49
N TRP A 405 5.30 13.53 11.00
CA TRP A 405 6.68 13.82 10.62
C TRP A 405 6.76 14.20 9.14
N LYS A 406 7.23 15.42 8.84
CA LYS A 406 7.45 15.88 7.48
C LYS A 406 8.52 15.04 6.83
N THR A 407 8.19 14.45 5.70
CA THR A 407 9.11 13.66 4.87
C THR A 407 9.46 14.45 3.62
N HIS A 408 10.72 14.42 3.20
CA HIS A 408 11.13 15.10 1.98
C HIS A 408 10.72 14.27 0.77
N LEU A 409 9.74 14.79 0.04
CA LEU A 409 9.35 14.23 -1.25
C LEU A 409 10.47 14.41 -2.27
N PHE A 410 10.48 13.55 -3.29
CA PHE A 410 11.41 13.66 -4.41
C PHE A 410 11.21 15.01 -5.13
N LYS A 411 12.30 15.63 -5.57
CA LYS A 411 12.23 16.95 -6.24
C LYS A 411 11.90 16.79 -7.71
N ASN A 412 10.78 17.37 -8.14
CA ASN A 412 10.45 17.58 -9.56
C ASN A 412 10.19 19.09 -9.77
N LYS A 413 10.70 19.65 -10.88
CA LYS A 413 10.59 21.10 -11.17
C LYS A 413 9.20 21.54 -11.59
N ASN A 414 8.40 20.63 -12.14
CA ASN A 414 7.15 20.95 -12.84
C ASN A 414 5.92 20.34 -12.17
N LEU A 415 6.09 19.24 -11.44
CA LEU A 415 5.00 18.52 -10.80
C LEU A 415 5.12 18.57 -9.28
N ASN A 416 4.06 19.03 -8.62
CA ASN A 416 3.96 18.96 -7.18
C ASN A 416 3.64 17.52 -6.73
N TYR A 417 4.58 16.84 -6.08
CA TYR A 417 4.41 15.47 -5.61
C TYR A 417 3.50 15.32 -4.39
N SER A 418 3.26 16.39 -3.62
CA SER A 418 2.40 16.33 -2.43
C SER A 418 0.92 16.11 -2.74
N ILE A 419 0.53 16.19 -4.02
CA ILE A 419 -0.83 15.81 -4.45
C ILE A 419 -0.99 14.30 -4.69
N PHE A 420 0.11 13.54 -4.75
CA PHE A 420 0.12 12.10 -5.04
C PHE A 420 0.69 11.26 -3.90
N PHE A 421 1.69 11.80 -3.19
CA PHE A 421 2.38 11.15 -2.08
C PHE A 421 2.23 11.97 -0.82
N SER A 422 2.17 11.28 0.31
CA SER A 422 2.05 11.95 1.60
C SER A 422 3.33 12.70 1.94
N ASP A 423 3.21 13.98 2.22
CA ASP A 423 4.34 14.80 2.68
C ASP A 423 4.58 14.66 4.19
N THR A 424 3.71 13.91 4.88
CA THR A 424 3.83 13.61 6.30
C THR A 424 3.61 12.12 6.57
N VAL A 425 4.27 11.58 7.59
CA VAL A 425 4.14 10.18 7.99
C VAL A 425 4.03 10.05 9.51
N PRO A 426 3.39 8.99 10.05
CA PRO A 426 3.32 8.81 11.49
C PRO A 426 4.69 8.46 12.09
N PHE A 427 5.21 9.33 12.94
CA PHE A 427 6.42 9.09 13.73
C PHE A 427 6.05 8.71 15.15
N GLU A 428 6.55 7.57 15.58
CA GLU A 428 6.20 6.94 16.86
C GLU A 428 7.03 7.52 18.02
N PHE A 429 6.34 7.90 19.09
CA PHE A 429 6.98 8.23 20.36
C PHE A 429 6.52 7.25 21.43
N TYR A 430 7.48 6.61 22.08
CA TYR A 430 7.27 5.77 23.26
C TYR A 430 8.13 6.26 24.42
N VAL A 431 7.49 6.90 25.41
CA VAL A 431 8.14 7.45 26.59
C VAL A 431 7.99 6.48 27.75
N ASN A 432 8.92 5.52 27.85
CA ASN A 432 8.97 4.60 28.98
C ASN A 432 9.46 5.33 30.24
N LEU A 433 8.55 5.63 31.17
CA LEU A 433 8.88 6.36 32.40
C LEU A 433 9.89 5.60 33.29
N ASP A 434 9.95 4.27 33.19
CA ASP A 434 10.91 3.47 33.95
C ASP A 434 12.30 3.40 33.29
N GLY A 435 12.41 3.85 32.04
CA GLY A 435 13.66 4.00 31.31
C GLY A 435 14.38 5.31 31.62
N THR A 436 15.58 5.46 31.05
CA THR A 436 16.46 6.64 31.20
C THR A 436 16.38 7.56 29.97
N ALA A 437 17.03 8.73 30.03
CA ALA A 437 17.13 9.60 28.86
C ALA A 437 17.91 8.94 27.71
N PHE A 438 18.97 8.16 28.03
CA PHE A 438 19.71 7.42 27.00
C PHE A 438 18.86 6.40 26.27
N ASP A 439 17.97 5.70 26.98
CA ASP A 439 17.04 4.76 26.37
C ASP A 439 16.09 5.48 25.41
N LEU A 440 15.60 6.66 25.80
CA LEU A 440 14.72 7.48 24.97
C LEU A 440 15.44 8.04 23.72
N TYR A 441 16.67 8.55 23.86
CA TYR A 441 17.48 9.01 22.72
C TYR A 441 17.70 7.87 21.71
N SER A 442 18.03 6.69 22.22
CA SER A 442 18.23 5.48 21.41
C SER A 442 16.95 5.07 20.68
N ALA A 443 15.82 5.04 21.38
CA ALA A 443 14.52 4.72 20.79
C ALA A 443 14.13 5.69 19.66
N ILE A 444 14.29 7.00 19.87
CA ILE A 444 14.01 8.02 18.85
C ILE A 444 14.96 7.90 17.65
N SER A 445 16.24 7.59 17.89
CA SER A 445 17.22 7.37 16.82
C SER A 445 16.84 6.17 15.94
N ILE A 446 16.37 5.07 16.56
CA ILE A 446 15.89 3.87 15.84
C ILE A 446 14.63 4.19 15.04
N GLU A 447 13.68 4.92 15.61
CA GLU A 447 12.46 5.35 14.90
C GLU A 447 12.80 6.28 13.73
N TYR A 448 13.69 7.26 13.93
CA TYR A 448 14.15 8.16 12.86
C TYR A 448 14.79 7.39 11.70
N ALA A 449 15.66 6.42 11.99
CA ALA A 449 16.23 5.55 10.97
C ALA A 449 15.15 4.70 10.26
N THR A 450 14.14 4.25 11.00
CA THR A 450 13.02 3.42 10.50
C THR A 450 12.13 4.21 9.55
N VAL A 451 11.71 5.42 9.93
CA VAL A 451 10.90 6.32 9.09
C VAL A 451 11.65 6.71 7.82
N ASN A 452 12.93 7.11 7.95
CA ASN A 452 13.75 7.49 6.78
C ASN A 452 13.97 6.33 5.80
N LYS A 453 14.11 5.09 6.31
CA LYS A 453 14.23 3.90 5.46
C LYS A 453 12.97 3.66 4.62
N HIS A 454 11.79 3.94 5.16
CA HIS A 454 10.51 3.69 4.49
C HIS A 454 9.95 4.90 3.73
N LYS A 455 10.61 6.07 3.81
CA LYS A 455 10.31 7.28 3.03
C LYS A 455 8.88 7.81 3.21
N THR A 456 7.97 7.46 2.29
CA THR A 456 6.57 7.92 2.23
C THR A 456 5.67 6.85 1.58
N PHE A 457 4.38 7.14 1.44
CA PHE A 457 3.35 6.33 0.81
C PHE A 457 2.48 7.16 -0.16
N THR A 458 1.73 6.48 -1.04
CA THR A 458 0.77 7.15 -1.93
C THR A 458 -0.49 7.57 -1.16
N GLU A 459 -1.01 8.76 -1.46
CA GLU A 459 -2.22 9.30 -0.81
C GLU A 459 -3.47 8.42 -1.03
N ASP A 460 -3.49 7.63 -2.11
CA ASP A 460 -4.61 6.73 -2.41
C ASP A 460 -4.66 5.47 -1.52
N ILE A 461 -3.65 5.25 -0.66
CA ILE A 461 -3.53 4.06 0.20
C ILE A 461 -4.78 3.82 1.06
N ARG A 462 -5.43 4.90 1.53
CA ARG A 462 -6.63 4.82 2.37
C ARG A 462 -7.85 4.22 1.66
N PHE A 463 -7.92 4.37 0.33
CA PHE A 463 -8.99 3.80 -0.50
C PHE A 463 -8.68 2.38 -0.96
N ARG A 464 -7.40 2.03 -0.98
CA ARG A 464 -6.91 0.72 -1.39
C ARG A 464 -7.00 -0.32 -0.30
N TYR A 465 -6.93 0.08 0.97
CA TYR A 465 -6.93 -0.84 2.11
C TYR A 465 -8.18 -0.62 2.98
N PRO A 466 -9.17 -1.51 2.96
CA PRO A 466 -10.40 -1.35 3.74
C PRO A 466 -10.17 -1.13 5.25
N LYS A 467 -9.12 -1.74 5.81
CA LYS A 467 -8.74 -1.57 7.23
C LYS A 467 -8.27 -0.15 7.59
N LEU A 468 -7.82 0.64 6.62
CA LEU A 468 -7.40 2.03 6.84
C LEU A 468 -8.57 3.03 6.84
N LYS A 469 -9.81 2.60 6.53
CA LYS A 469 -10.99 3.47 6.56
C LYS A 469 -11.19 4.15 7.92
N LEU A 470 -10.84 3.46 9.01
CA LEU A 470 -10.96 3.95 10.39
C LEU A 470 -9.63 4.44 10.98
N SER A 471 -8.58 4.58 10.16
CA SER A 471 -7.28 5.09 10.65
C SER A 471 -7.46 6.47 11.27
N GLU A 472 -7.12 6.59 12.56
CA GLU A 472 -7.19 7.86 13.27
C GLU A 472 -6.26 8.89 12.62
N PHE A 473 -5.04 8.48 12.28
CA PHE A 473 -4.06 9.36 11.65
C PHE A 473 -4.57 9.95 10.33
N LEU A 474 -5.10 9.12 9.42
CA LEU A 474 -5.56 9.59 8.10
C LEU A 474 -6.86 10.41 8.17
N ASN A 475 -7.66 10.24 9.22
CA ASN A 475 -8.93 10.93 9.40
C ASN A 475 -8.80 12.17 10.30
N SER A 476 -7.69 12.33 11.01
CA SER A 476 -7.43 13.50 11.84
C SER A 476 -7.15 14.73 10.98
N LYS A 477 -7.98 15.76 11.17
CA LYS A 477 -7.75 17.08 10.56
C LYS A 477 -6.57 17.82 11.16
N PHE A 478 -6.25 17.50 12.41
CA PHE A 478 -5.26 18.21 13.21
C PHE A 478 -4.29 17.20 13.82
N ILE A 479 -3.10 17.05 13.21
CA ILE A 479 -1.99 16.30 13.79
C ILE A 479 -0.78 17.22 13.98
N PHE A 480 -0.21 17.22 15.18
CA PHE A 480 0.96 18.04 15.52
C PHE A 480 2.09 17.63 14.58
N GLY A 481 2.65 18.61 13.87
CA GLY A 481 3.71 18.43 12.90
C GLY A 481 5.11 18.52 13.50
N ILE A 482 6.04 17.73 12.98
CA ILE A 482 7.48 17.90 13.17
C ILE A 482 8.12 18.01 11.81
N ASP A 483 9.00 18.98 11.63
CA ASP A 483 9.76 19.18 10.40
C ASP A 483 11.21 19.51 10.73
N VAL A 484 12.15 18.90 10.00
CA VAL A 484 13.59 19.10 10.21
C VAL A 484 14.13 19.92 9.06
N VAL A 485 14.63 21.11 9.38
CA VAL A 485 15.02 22.13 8.42
C VAL A 485 16.53 22.36 8.46
N ASN A 486 17.12 22.75 7.33
CA ASN A 486 18.50 23.24 7.23
C ASN A 486 18.51 24.66 6.63
N TYR A 487 18.85 25.65 7.45
CA TYR A 487 18.88 27.06 7.09
C TYR A 487 20.22 27.56 6.53
N GLU A 488 21.17 26.68 6.18
CA GLU A 488 22.47 27.08 5.59
C GLU A 488 22.36 27.89 4.28
N ASN A 489 21.20 27.88 3.59
CA ASN A 489 20.95 28.64 2.36
C ASN A 489 20.06 29.89 2.53
N ILE A 490 19.67 30.26 3.75
CA ILE A 490 18.90 31.50 3.98
C ILE A 490 19.90 32.59 4.33
N GLU A 491 20.40 33.30 3.31
CA GLU A 491 21.10 34.57 3.49
C GLU A 491 20.11 35.56 4.12
N ASP A 492 20.42 35.94 5.36
CA ASP A 492 19.85 37.04 6.16
C ASP A 492 18.32 37.17 6.20
N ASN A 493 17.76 36.86 7.38
CA ASN A 493 16.36 36.98 7.83
C ASN A 493 15.40 35.83 7.45
N PRO A 494 15.21 34.82 8.33
CA PRO A 494 14.19 33.77 8.16
C PRO A 494 12.72 34.28 8.32
N ILE A 495 12.53 35.60 8.41
CA ILE A 495 11.23 36.29 8.43
C ILE A 495 10.68 36.44 7.00
N ASP A 496 11.56 36.59 6.01
CA ASP A 496 11.19 36.89 4.61
C ASP A 496 11.20 35.66 3.69
N SER A 497 11.56 34.48 4.21
CA SER A 497 11.32 33.25 3.46
C SER A 497 9.81 33.00 3.43
N GLU A 498 9.18 33.17 2.26
CA GLU A 498 7.81 32.68 2.06
C GLU A 498 7.75 31.26 2.61
N PRO A 499 6.83 30.96 3.55
CA PRO A 499 6.74 29.63 4.11
C PRO A 499 6.38 28.67 2.98
N ASP A 500 7.37 27.95 2.48
CA ASP A 500 7.16 26.82 1.59
C ASP A 500 6.19 25.89 2.33
N GLU A 501 4.98 25.87 1.77
CA GLU A 501 3.82 25.08 2.14
C GLU A 501 3.19 25.44 3.51
N LYS A 502 2.13 26.27 3.45
CA LYS A 502 1.01 26.27 4.39
C LYS A 502 0.33 24.88 4.38
N ILE A 503 0.99 23.91 5.00
CA ILE A 503 0.49 22.54 5.14
C ILE A 503 -0.65 22.59 6.16
N ASN A 504 -1.58 21.65 6.05
CA ASN A 504 -2.71 21.40 6.93
C ASN A 504 -2.38 21.19 8.43
N SER A 505 -1.20 21.63 8.92
CA SER A 505 -0.80 21.53 10.31
C SER A 505 -1.28 22.75 11.10
N PHE A 506 -2.08 22.47 12.13
CA PHE A 506 -2.50 23.47 13.10
C PHE A 506 -1.35 23.97 14.00
N LEU A 507 -0.35 23.12 14.22
CA LEU A 507 0.88 23.39 14.97
C LEU A 507 2.00 22.50 14.42
N THR A 508 3.11 23.10 14.01
CA THR A 508 4.34 22.39 13.61
C THR A 508 5.54 22.91 14.37
N MET A 509 6.37 22.00 14.88
CA MET A 509 7.71 22.31 15.39
C MET A 509 8.74 22.10 14.28
N GLN A 510 9.35 23.17 13.80
CA GLN A 510 10.46 23.14 12.86
C GLN A 510 11.79 23.15 13.62
N ILE A 511 12.58 22.09 13.49
CA ILE A 511 13.83 21.89 14.22
C ILE A 511 15.02 22.12 13.28
N GLU A 512 15.95 22.97 13.70
CA GLU A 512 17.26 23.17 13.07
C GLU A 512 18.35 22.54 13.96
N PRO A 513 18.77 21.30 13.68
CA PRO A 513 19.69 20.59 14.55
C PRO A 513 21.08 21.24 14.61
N THR A 514 21.56 21.86 13.52
CA THR A 514 22.91 22.43 13.44
C THR A 514 23.10 23.61 14.39
N LYS A 515 22.04 24.39 14.60
CA LYS A 515 22.01 25.53 15.52
C LYS A 515 21.36 25.18 16.87
N ARG A 516 20.97 23.91 17.06
CA ARG A 516 20.24 23.41 18.22
C ARG A 516 19.09 24.37 18.57
N ALA A 517 18.23 24.60 17.59
CA ALA A 517 17.15 25.58 17.66
C ALA A 517 15.87 24.97 17.12
N PHE A 518 14.75 25.57 17.50
CA PHE A 518 13.47 25.27 16.87
C PHE A 518 12.57 26.50 16.81
N ARG A 519 11.60 26.45 15.92
CA ARG A 519 10.50 27.42 15.84
C ARG A 519 9.15 26.71 15.74
N TRP A 520 8.12 27.38 16.20
CA TRP A 520 6.73 27.00 16.00
C TRP A 520 6.20 27.68 14.75
N VAL A 521 5.45 26.93 13.95
CA VAL A 521 4.55 27.43 12.91
C VAL A 521 3.16 27.00 13.32
N SER A 522 2.31 27.95 13.68
CA SER A 522 0.98 27.65 14.22
C SER A 522 -0.07 28.56 13.63
N ASN A 523 -1.30 28.07 13.53
CA ASN A 523 -2.43 28.94 13.26
C ASN A 523 -2.66 29.86 14.47
N SER A 524 -2.54 31.17 14.26
CA SER A 524 -2.72 32.22 15.28
C SER A 524 -4.11 32.23 15.91
N SER A 525 -5.12 31.66 15.24
CA SER A 525 -6.46 31.50 15.81
C SER A 525 -6.53 30.39 16.87
N LEU A 526 -5.54 29.49 16.91
CA LEU A 526 -5.51 28.30 17.78
C LEU A 526 -4.47 28.40 18.90
N PHE A 527 -3.38 29.12 18.68
CA PHE A 527 -2.32 29.28 19.67
C PHE A 527 -1.91 30.74 19.80
N SER A 528 -1.92 31.24 21.04
CA SER A 528 -1.35 32.54 21.36
C SER A 528 0.17 32.47 21.47
N SER A 529 0.85 33.58 21.20
CA SER A 529 2.31 33.70 21.38
C SER A 529 2.77 33.39 22.82
N LEU A 530 1.93 33.68 23.82
CA LEU A 530 2.18 33.37 25.23
C LEU A 530 2.17 31.85 25.50
N GLU A 531 1.24 31.10 24.89
CA GLU A 531 1.19 29.65 25.02
C GLU A 531 2.42 29.00 24.38
N LEU A 532 2.78 29.42 23.17
CA LEU A 532 3.97 28.93 22.48
C LEU A 532 5.26 29.22 23.27
N THR A 533 5.34 30.39 23.92
CA THR A 533 6.47 30.75 24.78
C THR A 533 6.58 29.80 25.97
N LYS A 534 5.47 29.53 26.67
CA LYS A 534 5.44 28.60 27.82
C LYS A 534 5.85 27.19 27.40
N MET A 535 5.27 26.67 26.32
CA MET A 535 5.64 25.36 25.77
C MET A 535 7.14 25.29 25.48
N THR A 536 7.69 26.31 24.83
CA THR A 536 9.12 26.37 24.52
C THR A 536 9.98 26.36 25.78
N ASP A 537 9.65 27.17 26.78
CA ASP A 537 10.44 27.24 28.02
C ASP A 537 10.40 25.92 28.81
N GLU A 538 9.26 25.24 28.84
CA GLU A 538 9.11 23.92 29.46
C GLU A 538 9.92 22.84 28.74
N ILE A 539 9.86 22.79 27.40
CA ILE A 539 10.66 21.86 26.59
C ILE A 539 12.16 22.07 26.84
N ILE A 540 12.62 23.33 26.87
CA ILE A 540 14.04 23.64 27.12
C ILE A 540 14.44 23.23 28.53
N ASN A 541 13.58 23.45 29.52
CA ASN A 541 13.86 23.01 30.88
C ASN A 541 13.94 21.48 30.99
N ILE A 542 13.06 20.76 30.31
CA ILE A 542 13.12 19.29 30.24
C ILE A 542 14.42 18.84 29.57
N ASP A 543 14.81 19.44 28.44
CA ASP A 543 16.07 19.15 27.75
C ASP A 543 17.29 19.34 28.68
N LYS A 544 17.33 20.41 29.48
CA LYS A 544 18.35 20.63 30.55
C LYS A 544 18.42 19.46 31.52
N ILE A 545 17.26 19.04 32.02
CA ILE A 545 17.14 18.00 33.03
C ILE A 545 17.64 16.66 32.47
N LEU A 546 17.19 16.30 31.27
CA LEU A 546 17.56 15.05 30.60
C LEU A 546 19.07 14.99 30.30
N LEU A 547 19.66 16.09 29.81
CA LEU A 547 21.10 16.14 29.55
C LEU A 547 21.95 16.09 30.81
N SER A 548 21.49 16.71 31.89
CA SER A 548 22.22 16.74 33.16
C SER A 548 22.15 15.41 33.90
N ASN A 549 21.14 14.58 33.60
CA ASN A 549 20.83 13.35 34.33
C ASN A 549 20.51 12.16 33.40
N PRO A 550 21.36 11.82 32.42
CA PRO A 550 20.97 10.97 31.31
C PRO A 550 20.74 9.50 31.70
N THR A 551 21.23 9.07 32.86
CA THR A 551 21.12 7.71 33.40
C THR A 551 20.07 7.56 34.50
N ILE A 552 19.44 8.66 34.93
CA ILE A 552 18.36 8.61 35.93
C ILE A 552 17.06 8.26 35.21
N SER A 553 16.22 7.43 35.83
CA SER A 553 14.92 7.10 35.23
C SER A 553 14.02 8.34 35.13
N LEU A 554 13.26 8.42 34.03
CA LEU A 554 12.36 9.54 33.77
C LEU A 554 11.31 9.70 34.89
N ARG A 555 10.83 8.59 35.46
CA ARG A 555 9.92 8.59 36.61
C ARG A 555 10.54 9.30 37.81
N LYS A 556 11.81 9.03 38.13
CA LYS A 556 12.49 9.69 39.25
C LYS A 556 12.70 11.17 38.99
N LEU A 557 13.03 11.56 37.76
CA LEU A 557 13.23 12.95 37.37
C LEU A 557 11.95 13.80 37.45
N PHE A 558 10.81 13.26 37.01
CA PHE A 558 9.58 14.07 36.83
C PHE A 558 8.46 13.79 37.83
N TYR A 559 8.47 12.64 38.51
CA TYR A 559 7.45 12.27 39.52
C TYR A 559 8.01 12.13 40.94
N GLY A 560 9.32 12.32 41.15
CA GLY A 560 9.90 12.44 42.49
C GLY A 560 9.82 11.17 43.36
N GLY A 561 9.92 9.98 42.76
CA GLY A 561 9.91 8.72 43.51
C GLY A 561 11.08 8.61 44.49
N PHE A 562 10.77 8.64 45.79
CA PHE A 562 11.63 8.07 46.84
C PHE A 562 11.68 6.55 46.67
N ASP A 563 12.87 5.98 46.97
CA ASP A 563 13.16 4.55 46.92
C ASP A 563 12.19 3.69 47.78
#